data_AF-A0A928V9L6-F1
#
_entry.id   AF-A0A928V9L6-F1
#
_cell.length_a   1.000
_cell.length_b   1.000
_cell.length_c   1.000
_cell.angle_alpha   90.00
_cell.angle_beta   90.00
_cell.angle_gamma   90.00
#
_symmetry.space_group_name_H-M   'P 1'
#
loop_
_entity.id
_entity.type
_entity.pdbx_description
1 polymer ?
#
loop_
_entity_poly.entity_id
_entity_poly.type
_entity_poly.pdbx_seq_one_letter_code
_entity_poly.pdbx_strand_id
1 'polypeptide(L)' 'MESQPRELRYYSTENGECPFTAWLGSLRDRRARTKIEVRLKRVELGNFRDCKSVGAGVNSL' A
#
# COMPACT_ATOMS: atom_id res chain seq x y z
N MET A 1 19.17 -8.42 -6.25
CA MET A 1 18.48 -7.22 -6.76
C MET A 1 18.40 -6.25 -5.60
N GLU A 2 19.15 -5.15 -5.64
CA GLU A 2 19.14 -4.18 -4.55
C GLU A 2 17.79 -3.46 -4.50
N SER A 3 17.21 -3.37 -3.30
CA SER A 3 15.94 -2.70 -3.09
C SER A 3 16.19 -1.19 -3.03
N GLN A 4 15.73 -0.47 -4.05
CA GLN A 4 15.81 0.99 -4.07
C GLN A 4 14.59 1.57 -3.35
N PRO A 5 14.75 2.60 -2.49
CA PRO A 5 13.63 3.28 -1.87
C PRO A 5 12.62 3.80 -2.90
N ARG A 6 11.34 3.74 -2.56
CA ARG A 6 10.21 4.15 -3.41
C ARG A 6 9.29 5.06 -2.61
N GLU A 7 8.79 6.09 -3.27
CA GLU A 7 7.75 6.95 -2.71
C GLU A 7 6.39 6.24 -2.84
N LEU A 8 5.69 6.08 -1.71
CA LEU A 8 4.30 5.66 -1.71
C LEU A 8 3.40 6.88 -1.89
N ARG A 9 2.50 6.81 -2.87
CA ARG A 9 1.45 7.80 -3.09
C ARG A 9 0.10 7.11 -2.98
N TYR A 10 -0.79 7.71 -2.21
CA TYR A 10 -2.17 7.24 -2.15
C TYR A 10 -2.99 7.90 -3.25
N TYR A 11 -3.79 7.08 -3.93
CA TYR A 11 -4.78 7.58 -4.87
C TYR A 11 -5.73 8.53 -4.15
N SER A 12 -5.94 9.69 -4.77
CA SER A 12 -6.97 10.65 -4.40
C SER A 12 -7.96 10.76 -5.54
N THR A 13 -9.24 10.69 -5.23
CA THR A 13 -10.33 10.90 -6.18
C THR A 13 -10.42 12.37 -6.59
N GLU A 14 -11.25 12.66 -7.59
CA GLU A 14 -11.47 14.04 -8.09
C GLU A 14 -12.03 14.99 -7.02
N ASN A 15 -12.82 14.46 -6.09
CA ASN A 15 -13.35 15.18 -4.93
C ASN A 15 -12.37 15.25 -3.73
N GLY A 16 -11.14 14.76 -3.89
CA GLY A 16 -10.09 14.83 -2.86
C GLY A 16 -10.17 13.75 -1.78
N GLU A 17 -11.03 12.75 -1.95
CA GLU A 17 -11.10 11.63 -1.02
C GLU A 17 -9.94 10.66 -1.26
N CYS A 18 -9.44 10.08 -0.19
CA CYS A 18 -8.43 9.03 -0.28
C CYS A 18 -9.03 7.71 0.23
N PRO A 19 -9.60 6.87 -0.66
CA PRO A 19 -10.32 5.66 -0.26
C PRO A 19 -9.47 4.72 0.61
N PHE A 20 -8.17 4.61 0.34
CA PHE A 20 -7.28 3.76 1.12
C PHE A 20 -7.17 4.20 2.58
N THR A 21 -6.96 5.50 2.83
CA THR A 21 -6.82 6.02 4.20
C THR A 21 -8.14 5.97 4.96
N ALA A 22 -9.25 6.27 4.28
CA ALA A 22 -10.59 6.13 4.85
C ALA A 22 -10.89 4.67 5.25
N TRP A 23 -10.63 3.73 4.35
CA TRP A 23 -10.78 2.30 4.62
C TRP A 23 -9.89 1.83 5.76
N LEU A 24 -8.60 2.16 5.74
CA LEU A 24 -7.65 1.77 6.79
C LEU A 24 -8.08 2.32 8.15
N GLY A 25 -8.59 3.55 8.21
CA GLY A 25 -9.10 4.18 9.43
C GLY A 25 -10.38 3.52 9.97
N SER A 26 -11.23 2.99 9.08
CA SER A 26 -12.47 2.30 9.44
C SER A 26 -12.28 0.89 10.03
N LEU A 27 -11.13 0.25 9.79
CA LEU A 27 -10.83 -1.07 10.32
C LEU A 27 -10.79 -1.03 11.85
N ARG A 28 -11.64 -1.80 12.54
CA ARG A 28 -11.61 -1.85 14.02
C ARG A 28 -10.40 -2.62 14.56
N ASP A 29 -9.96 -3.65 13.84
CA ASP A 29 -8.81 -4.47 14.23
C ASP A 29 -7.49 -3.68 14.13
N ARG A 30 -6.88 -3.40 15.28
CA ARG A 30 -5.58 -2.71 15.36
C ARG A 30 -4.42 -3.57 14.87
N ARG A 31 -4.47 -4.90 15.09
CA ARG A 31 -3.41 -5.81 14.63
C ARG A 31 -3.40 -5.89 13.11
N ALA A 32 -4.58 -5.92 12.49
CA ALA A 32 -4.70 -5.85 11.04
C ALA A 32 -4.11 -4.55 10.47
N ARG A 33 -4.46 -3.40 11.06
CA ARG A 33 -3.90 -2.09 10.69
C ARG A 33 -2.38 -2.06 10.76
N THR A 34 -1.79 -2.49 11.89
CA THR A 34 -0.34 -2.54 12.04
C THR A 34 0.34 -3.45 11.00
N LYS A 35 -0.27 -4.60 10.68
CA LYS A 35 0.27 -5.49 9.63
C LYS A 35 0.29 -4.82 8.26
N ILE A 36 -0.77 -4.07 7.92
CA ILE A 36 -0.85 -3.32 6.66
C ILE A 36 0.22 -2.22 6.63
N GLU A 37 0.37 -1.43 7.68
CA GLU A 37 1.39 -0.37 7.77
C GLU A 37 2.82 -0.93 7.66
N VAL A 38 3.11 -2.04 8.33
CA VAL A 38 4.40 -2.73 8.22
C VAL A 38 4.65 -3.21 6.79
N ARG A 39 3.61 -3.68 6.09
CA ARG A 39 3.73 -4.09 4.69
C ARG A 39 4.03 -2.90 3.79
N LEU A 40 3.38 -1.75 3.99
CA LEU A 40 3.66 -0.52 3.25
C LEU A 40 5.09 -0.02 3.45
N LYS A 41 5.60 -0.01 4.70
CA LYS A 41 7.00 0.36 4.97
C LYS A 41 8.00 -0.51 4.22
N ARG A 42 7.71 -1.81 4.05
CA ARG A 42 8.56 -2.69 3.25
C ARG A 42 8.55 -2.28 1.78
N VAL A 43 7.40 -1.89 1.24
CA VAL A 43 7.26 -1.40 -0.14
C VAL A 43 8.05 -0.10 -0.35
N GLU A 44 8.00 0.82 0.61
CA GLU A 44 8.82 2.06 0.58
C GLU A 44 10.31 1.76 0.54
N LEU A 45 10.75 0.68 1.18
CA LEU A 45 12.14 0.22 1.12
C LEU A 45 12.46 -0.55 -0.18
N GLY A 46 11.52 -0.67 -1.11
CA GLY A 46 11.68 -1.42 -2.36
C GLY A 46 11.46 -2.93 -2.23
N ASN A 47 10.89 -3.41 -1.12
CA ASN A 47 10.69 -4.84 -0.85
C ASN A 47 9.27 -5.29 -1.26
N PHE A 48 9.11 -5.62 -2.54
CA PHE A 48 7.83 -6.01 -3.13
C PHE A 48 7.48 -7.49 -2.91
N ARG A 49 8.47 -8.38 -2.82
CA ARG A 49 8.43 -9.85 -2.56
C ARG A 49 7.22 -10.62 -3.11
N ASP A 50 6.05 -10.50 -2.49
CA ASP A 50 4.84 -11.26 -2.82
C ASP A 50 3.91 -10.53 -3.81
N CYS A 51 4.36 -9.42 -4.38
CA CYS A 51 3.62 -8.70 -5.41
C CYS A 51 3.40 -9.55 -6.65
N LYS A 52 2.18 -9.57 -7.15
CA LYS A 52 1.82 -10.26 -8.40
C LYS A 52 1.12 -9.29 -9.34
N SER A 53 1.47 -9.35 -10.62
CA SER A 53 0.75 -8.60 -11.64
C SER A 53 -0.69 -9.10 -11.73
N VAL A 54 -1.63 -8.17 -11.77
CA VAL A 54 -3.05 -8.43 -12.05
C VAL A 54 -3.46 -7.90 -13.42
N GLY A 55 -2.48 -7.51 -14.26
CA GLY A 55 -2.69 -6.95 -15.60
C GLY A 55 -2.70 -5.42 -15.61
N ALA A 56 -2.67 -4.84 -16.82
CA ALA A 56 -2.77 -3.39 -17.06
C ALA A 56 -1.79 -2.50 -16.26
N GLY A 57 -0.58 -3.00 -15.98
CA GLY A 57 0.41 -2.28 -15.17
C GLY A 57 0.09 -2.24 -13.66
N VAL A 58 -0.91 -2.99 -13.20
CA VAL A 58 -1.32 -3.07 -11.80
C VAL A 58 -0.72 -4.32 -11.15
N ASN A 59 -0.23 -4.18 -9.92
CA ASN A 59 0.27 -5.26 -9.09
C ASN A 59 -0.50 -5.31 -7.76
N SER A 60 -0.84 -6.50 -7.30
CA SER A 60 -1.32 -6.74 -5.93
C SER A 60 -0.15 -6.82 -4.95
N LEU A 61 -0.41 -6.64 -3.65
CA LEU A 61 0.60 -6.49 -2.59
C LEU A 61 0.43 -7.48 -1.44
#